data_AF-A0A1I1H038-F1
#
_entry.id   AF-A0A1I1H038-F1
#
_cell.length_a   1.000
_cell.length_b   1.000
_cell.length_c   1.000
_cell.angle_alpha   90.00
_cell.angle_beta   90.00
_cell.angle_gamma   90.00
#
_symmetry.space_group_name_H-M   'P 1'
#
loop_
_entity.id
_entity.type
_entity.pdbx_description
1 polymer ?
#
loop_
_entity_poly.entity_id
_entity_poly.type
_entity_poly.pdbx_seq_one_letter_code
_entity_poly.pdbx_strand_id
1 'polypeptide(L)' 'MLDLTVVLMVVAALGLMFSSTRQLGILSMAVLCFLYPVPVIAVLLIAGGIVIFNRYR' A
#
# COMPACT_ATOMS: atom_id res chain seq x y z
N MET A 1 1.07 12.10 -14.69
CA MET A 1 0.48 11.79 -13.37
C MET A 1 0.50 10.30 -13.07
N LEU A 2 0.20 9.43 -14.05
CA LEU A 2 0.38 7.98 -13.93
C LEU A 2 1.82 7.58 -13.56
N ASP A 3 2.83 8.27 -14.08
CA ASP A 3 4.24 7.94 -13.84
C ASP A 3 4.63 7.99 -12.36
N LEU A 4 4.17 9.02 -11.62
CA LEU A 4 4.42 9.15 -10.18
C LEU A 4 3.74 8.04 -9.37
N THR A 5 2.52 7.65 -9.74
CA THR A 5 1.81 6.56 -9.04
C THR A 5 2.49 5.21 -9.23
N VAL A 6 2.98 4.93 -10.44
CA VAL A 6 3.69 3.69 -10.74
C VAL A 6 5.01 3.64 -9.98
N VAL A 7 5.78 4.73 -9.98
CA VAL A 7 7.03 4.82 -9.20
C VAL A 7 6.78 4.59 -7.71
N LEU A 8 5.77 5.26 -7.14
CA LEU A 8 5.44 5.10 -5.72
C LEU A 8 4.96 3.68 -5.39
N MET A 9 4.19 3.03 -6.29
CA MET A 9 3.76 1.63 -6.09
C MET A 9 4.94 0.66 -6.13
N VAL A 10 5.88 0.84 -7.06
CA VAL A 10 7.07 0.00 -7.17
C VAL A 10 7.98 0.19 -5.95
N VAL A 11 8.20 1.43 -5.52
CA VAL A 11 8.99 1.74 -4.32
C VAL A 11 8.32 1.17 -3.07
N ALA A 12 7.00 1.26 -2.96
CA ALA A 12 6.27 0.67 -1.84
C ALA A 12 6.37 -0.85 -1.81
N ALA A 13 6.17 -1.51 -2.96
CA ALA A 13 6.27 -2.96 -3.06
C ALA A 13 7.67 -3.46 -2.69
N LEU A 14 8.72 -2.89 -3.29
CA LEU A 14 10.10 -3.25 -3.00
C LEU A 14 10.52 -2.88 -1.58
N GLY A 15 10.09 -1.71 -1.09
CA GLY A 15 10.39 -1.22 0.24
C GLY A 15 9.83 -2.11 1.34
N LEU A 16 8.64 -2.68 1.15
CA LEU A 16 7.99 -3.58 2.10
C LEU A 16 8.62 -5.00 2.13
N MET A 17 9.36 -5.40 1.10
CA MET A 17 9.99 -6.72 1.01
C MET A 17 11.19 -6.89 1.94
N PHE A 18 11.93 -5.82 2.25
CA PHE A 18 13.10 -5.90 3.13
C PHE A 18 12.86 -5.20 4.47
N SER A 19 13.28 -5.84 5.57
CA SER A 19 13.16 -5.31 6.93
C SER A 19 13.80 -3.92 7.08
N SER A 20 14.97 -3.71 6.46
CA SER A 20 15.72 -2.45 6.54
C SER A 20 15.06 -1.29 5.77
N THR A 21 14.24 -1.56 4.75
CA THR A 21 13.61 -0.52 3.90
C THR A 21 12.12 -0.37 4.16
N ARG A 22 11.59 -1.09 5.16
CA ARG A 22 10.14 -1.15 5.44
C ARG A 22 9.54 0.23 5.71
N GLN A 23 10.28 1.10 6.40
CA GLN A 23 9.85 2.47 6.68
C GLN A 23 9.69 3.30 5.41
N LEU A 24 10.57 3.12 4.41
CA LEU A 24 10.45 3.79 3.11
C LEU A 24 9.21 3.29 2.36
N GLY A 25 8.95 1.98 2.40
CA GLY A 25 7.75 1.39 1.79
C GLY A 25 6.44 1.94 2.40
N ILE A 26 6.40 2.08 3.72
CA ILE A 26 5.26 2.66 4.45
C ILE A 26 5.07 4.14 4.08
N LEU A 27 6.16 4.92 4.02
CA LEU A 27 6.11 6.33 3.60
C LEU A 27 5.56 6.49 2.17
N SER A 28 6.04 5.69 1.22
CA SER A 28 5.52 5.73 -0.16
C SER A 28 4.03 5.37 -0.24
N MET A 29 3.54 4.43 0.58
CA MET A 29 2.12 4.13 0.67
C MET A 29 1.31 5.26 1.31
N ALA A 30 1.84 5.93 2.32
CA ALA A 30 1.20 7.09 2.91
C ALA A 30 1.03 8.22 1.87
N VAL A 31 2.07 8.50 1.08
CA VAL A 31 2.02 9.48 -0.01
C VAL A 31 0.97 9.09 -1.06
N LEU A 32 0.90 7.81 -1.47
CA LEU A 32 -0.14 7.31 -2.37
C LEU A 32 -1.56 7.52 -1.81
N CYS A 33 -1.75 7.34 -0.51
CA CYS A 33 -3.04 7.52 0.16
C CYS A 33 -3.51 8.98 0.13
N PHE A 34 -2.60 9.93 0.33
CA PHE A 34 -2.92 11.37 0.22
C PHE A 34 -3.16 11.81 -1.24
N LEU A 35 -2.43 11.22 -2.19
CA LEU A 35 -2.51 11.60 -3.59
C LEU A 35 -3.73 11.00 -4.31
N TYR A 36 -4.12 9.79 -3.93
CA TYR A 36 -5.25 9.05 -4.52
C TYR A 36 -6.06 8.31 -3.44
N PRO A 37 -6.93 9.02 -2.69
CA PRO A 37 -7.64 8.44 -1.56
C PRO A 37 -8.59 7.30 -1.97
N VAL A 38 -9.27 7.43 -3.12
CA VAL A 38 -10.30 6.47 -3.56
C VAL A 38 -9.74 5.06 -3.84
N PRO A 39 -8.72 4.87 -4.70
CA PRO A 39 -8.18 3.53 -4.96
C PRO A 39 -7.48 2.92 -3.73
N VAL A 40 -6.85 3.73 -2.88
CA VAL A 40 -6.15 3.23 -1.69
C VAL A 40 -7.14 2.73 -0.62
N ILE A 41 -8.25 3.44 -0.42
CA ILE A 41 -9.33 2.99 0.48
C ILE A 41 -9.90 1.64 0.01
N ALA A 42 -10.10 1.46 -1.30
CA ALA A 42 -10.61 0.20 -1.86
C ALA A 42 -9.64 -0.97 -1.58
N VAL A 43 -8.33 -0.78 -1.79
CA VAL A 43 -7.31 -1.81 -1.52
C VAL A 43 -7.23 -2.15 -0.03
N LEU A 44 -7.29 -1.14 0.85
CA LEU A 44 -7.28 -1.35 2.31
C LEU A 44 -8.53 -2.11 2.80
N LEU A 45 -9.70 -1.79 2.27
CA LEU A 45 -10.95 -2.50 2.60
C LEU A 45 -10.90 -3.97 2.15
N ILE A 46 -10.37 -4.24 0.95
CA ILE A 46 -10.24 -5.60 0.44
C ILE A 46 -9.21 -6.38 1.27
N ALA A 47 -8.01 -5.83 1.48
CA ALA A 47 -6.96 -6.48 2.26
C ALA A 47 -7.38 -6.72 3.72
N GLY A 48 -7.99 -5.71 4.36
CA GLY A 48 -8.55 -5.84 5.71
C GLY A 48 -9.68 -6.86 5.79
N GLY A 49 -10.59 -6.85 4.81
CA GLY A 49 -11.69 -7.81 4.72
C GLY A 49 -11.21 -9.25 4.59
N ILE A 50 -10.21 -9.51 3.74
CA ILE A 50 -9.61 -10.85 3.57
C ILE A 50 -8.95 -11.32 4.87
N VAL A 51 -8.20 -10.44 5.55
CA VAL A 51 -7.54 -10.77 6.82
C VAL A 51 -8.55 -11.11 7.92
N ILE A 52 -9.64 -10.34 8.02
CA ILE A 52 -10.71 -10.59 8.99
C ILE A 52 -11.44 -11.89 8.66
N PHE A 53 -11.76 -12.13 7.38
CA PHE A 53 -12.45 -13.34 6.93
C PHE A 53 -11.64 -14.61 7.24
N ASN A 54 -10.33 -14.60 6.99
CA ASN A 54 -9.45 -15.73 7.33
C ASN A 54 -9.23 -15.92 8.84
N ARG A 55 -9.50 -14.90 9.67
CA ARG A 55 -9.43 -15.00 11.13
C ARG A 55 -10.70 -15.57 11.76
N TYR A 56 -11.84 -15.43 11.09
CA TYR A 56 -13.15 -15.89 11.55
C TYR A 56 -13.56 -17.27 11.01
N ARG A 57 -12.77 -17.86 10.11
CA ARG A 57 -12.93 -19.21 9.58
C ARG A 57 -12.00 -20.18 10.30
#